data_AF-A0A6C8GNF5-F1
#
_entry.id   AF-A0A6C8GNF5-F1
#
_cell.length_a   1.000
_cell.length_b   1.000
_cell.length_c   1.000
_cell.angle_alpha   90.00
_cell.angle_beta   90.00
_cell.angle_gamma   90.00
#
_symmetry.space_group_name_H-M   'P 1'
#
loop_
_entity.id
_entity.type
_entity.pdbx_description
1 polymer ?
#
loop_
_entity_poly.entity_id
_entity_poly.type
_entity_poly.pdbx_seq_one_letter_code
_entity_poly.pdbx_strand_id
1 'polypeptide(L)'
;MDKLEAMQVYVCVVDTHSFIRAAEVLGVPRSTVSRVVKELESWLKIQLLQRTTRKLSVTAEGRRYYEECKRVLADIAAMPGSTTQR
;
A
#
# COMPACT_ATOMS: atom_id res chain seq x y z
N MET A 1 -1.55 9.10 -10.47
CA MET A 1 -1.52 8.19 -9.31
C MET A 1 -2.90 7.58 -9.18
N ASP A 2 -3.02 6.28 -9.44
CA ASP A 2 -4.24 5.54 -9.13
C ASP A 2 -4.28 5.26 -7.63
N LYS A 3 -5.29 5.83 -6.94
CA LYS A 3 -5.40 5.73 -5.47
C LYS A 3 -5.60 4.29 -5.00
N LEU A 4 -6.31 3.48 -5.77
CA LEU A 4 -6.53 2.07 -5.44
C LEU A 4 -5.22 1.28 -5.53
N GLU A 5 -4.44 1.47 -6.59
CA GLU A 5 -3.11 0.87 -6.70
C GLU A 5 -2.20 1.32 -5.54
N ALA A 6 -2.25 2.61 -5.19
CA ALA A 6 -1.52 3.16 -4.04
C ALA A 6 -1.84 2.44 -2.72
N MET A 7 -3.14 2.22 -2.47
CA MET A 7 -3.63 1.54 -1.29
C MET A 7 -3.19 0.07 -1.27
N GLN A 8 -3.31 -0.64 -2.39
CA GLN A 8 -2.86 -2.03 -2.52
C GLN A 8 -1.35 -2.14 -2.28
N VAL A 9 -0.56 -1.26 -2.89
CA VAL A 9 0.89 -1.19 -2.72
C VAL A 9 1.25 -0.93 -1.27
N TYR A 10 0.58 0.04 -0.62
CA TYR A 10 0.81 0.35 0.78
C TYR A 10 0.48 -0.81 1.71
N VAL A 11 -0.70 -1.44 1.54
CA VAL A 11 -1.12 -2.60 2.33
C VAL A 11 -0.12 -3.74 2.20
N CYS A 12 0.32 -4.04 0.97
CA CYS A 12 1.31 -5.09 0.73
C CYS A 12 2.67 -4.79 1.38
N VAL A 13 3.13 -3.53 1.34
CA VAL A 13 4.37 -3.10 2.02
C VAL A 13 4.26 -3.25 3.54
N VAL A 14 3.11 -2.91 4.11
CA VAL A 14 2.85 -3.07 5.54
C VAL A 14 2.79 -4.55 5.91
N ASP A 15 2.08 -5.39 5.14
CA ASP A 15 1.95 -6.83 5.42
C ASP A 15 3.28 -7.57 5.33
N THR A 16 4.09 -7.25 4.31
CA THR A 16 5.39 -7.91 4.09
C THR A 16 6.52 -7.31 4.93
N HIS A 17 6.29 -6.16 5.57
CA HIS A 17 7.28 -5.34 6.26
C HIS A 17 8.53 -5.04 5.39
N SER A 18 8.43 -5.13 4.07
CA SER A 18 9.57 -5.03 3.15
C SER A 18 9.18 -4.52 1.77
N PHE A 19 9.84 -3.45 1.32
CA PHE A 19 9.67 -2.94 -0.04
C PHE A 19 10.08 -3.92 -1.13
N ILE A 20 10.99 -4.85 -0.84
CA ILE A 20 11.45 -5.85 -1.82
C ILE A 20 10.39 -6.94 -1.95
N ARG A 21 9.95 -7.51 -0.82
CA ARG A 21 8.92 -8.56 -0.85
C ARG A 21 7.61 -8.03 -1.41
N ALA A 22 7.22 -6.80 -1.07
CA ALA A 22 6.03 -6.19 -1.65
C ALA A 22 6.14 -6.02 -3.17
N ALA A 23 7.31 -5.62 -3.67
CA ALA A 23 7.58 -5.50 -5.10
C ALA A 23 7.45 -6.87 -5.80
N GLU A 24 7.99 -7.94 -5.20
CA GLU A 24 7.88 -9.31 -5.71
C GLU A 24 6.42 -9.80 -5.73
N VAL A 25 5.66 -9.56 -4.65
CA VAL A 25 4.25 -9.96 -4.54
C VAL A 25 3.37 -9.24 -5.57
N LEU A 26 3.64 -7.95 -5.81
CA LEU A 26 2.88 -7.14 -6.75
C LEU A 26 3.39 -7.24 -8.19
N GLY A 27 4.52 -7.92 -8.43
CA GLY A 27 5.13 -8.03 -9.76
C GLY A 27 5.64 -6.71 -10.34
N VAL A 28 5.94 -5.71 -9.49
CA VAL A 28 6.39 -4.38 -9.92
C VAL A 28 7.81 -4.09 -9.40
N PRO A 29 8.59 -3.21 -10.06
CA PRO A 29 9.90 -2.82 -9.55
C PRO A 29 9.83 -2.16 -8.17
N ARG A 30 10.83 -2.39 -7.32
CA ARG A 30 10.99 -1.72 -6.01
C ARG A 30 10.93 -0.18 -6.12
N SER A 31 11.47 0.38 -7.20
CA SER A 31 11.42 1.82 -7.48
C SER A 31 9.98 2.31 -7.61
N THR A 32 9.11 1.55 -8.27
CA THR A 32 7.66 1.82 -8.38
C THR A 32 7.02 1.81 -7.00
N VAL A 33 7.20 0.73 -6.22
CA VAL A 33 6.66 0.64 -4.85
C VAL A 33 7.09 1.83 -4.00
N SER A 34 8.38 2.19 -4.03
CA SER A 34 8.88 3.32 -3.25
C SER A 34 8.35 4.67 -3.75
N ARG A 35 8.12 4.84 -5.05
CA ARG A 35 7.57 6.07 -5.62
C ARG A 35 6.10 6.21 -5.22
N VAL A 36 5.31 5.16 -5.43
CA VAL A 36 3.89 5.10 -5.08
C VAL A 36 3.69 5.43 -3.60
N VAL A 37 4.43 4.78 -2.69
CA VAL A 37 4.32 5.09 -1.26
C VAL A 37 4.68 6.54 -0.95
N LYS A 38 5.71 7.12 -1.59
CA LYS A 38 6.08 8.52 -1.38
C LYS A 38 5.02 9.49 -1.90
N GLU A 39 4.46 9.21 -3.07
CA GLU A 39 3.38 10.03 -3.66
C GLU A 39 2.12 9.96 -2.79
N LEU A 40 1.82 8.80 -2.22
CA LEU A 40 0.72 8.61 -1.27
C LEU A 40 0.94 9.41 0.03
N GLU A 41 2.13 9.32 0.63
CA GLU A 41 2.50 10.12 1.80
C GLU A 41 2.44 11.63 1.52
N SER A 42 2.89 12.05 0.33
CA SER A 42 2.82 13.45 -0.11
C SER A 42 1.38 13.94 -0.29
N TRP A 43 0.52 13.10 -0.87
CA TRP A 43 -0.89 13.42 -1.07
C TRP A 43 -1.67 13.52 0.24
N LEU A 44 -1.42 12.58 1.17
CA LEU A 44 -2.03 12.59 2.50
C LEU A 44 -1.41 13.64 3.42
N LYS A 45 -0.22 14.17 3.08
CA LYS A 45 0.62 15.03 3.93
C LYS A 45 0.90 14.42 5.30
N ILE A 46 0.95 13.09 5.37
CA ILE A 46 1.13 12.30 6.58
C ILE A 46 2.26 11.31 6.32
N GLN A 47 3.14 11.15 7.30
CA GLN A 47 4.17 10.13 7.24
C GLN A 47 3.61 8.79 7.72
N LEU A 48 3.40 7.86 6.78
CA LEU A 48 2.79 6.56 7.05
C LEU A 48 3.83 5.53 7.49
N LEU A 49 5.08 5.67 7.01
CA LEU A 49 6.19 4.75 7.31
C LEU A 49 7.39 5.50 7.91
N GLN A 50 7.94 4.93 8.97
CA GLN A 50 9.26 5.26 9.49
C GLN A 50 10.27 4.33 8.84
N ARG A 51 10.98 4.86 7.83
CA ARG A 51 12.10 4.16 7.19
C ARG A 51 13.34 4.33 8.07
N THR A 52 13.51 3.46 9.06
CA THR A 52 14.84 3.35 9.69
C THR A 52 15.70 2.45 8.82
N THR A 53 17.01 2.73 8.75
CA THR A 53 17.97 1.99 7.89
C THR A 53 18.05 0.49 8.20
N ARG A 54 17.45 0.03 9.31
CA ARG A 54 17.45 -1.37 9.73
C ARG A 54 16.06 -2.00 9.82
N LYS A 55 14.98 -1.22 9.94
CA LYS A 55 13.60 -1.74 10.06
C LYS A 55 12.58 -0.77 9.46
N LEU A 56 11.63 -1.33 8.71
CA LEU A 56 10.40 -0.65 8.35
C LEU A 56 9.45 -0.67 9.55
N SER A 57 9.09 0.50 10.06
CA SER A 57 8.09 0.64 11.10
C SER A 57 6.91 1.48 10.59
N VAL A 58 5.68 1.05 10.87
CA VAL A 58 4.47 1.78 10.50
C VAL A 58 4.14 2.78 11.61
N THR A 59 3.80 4.02 11.25
CA THR A 59 3.36 5.03 12.24
C THR A 59 1.95 4.72 12.77
N ALA A 60 1.54 5.40 13.85
CA ALA A 60 0.16 5.29 14.35
C ALA A 60 -0.87 5.68 13.26
N GLU A 61 -0.58 6.77 12.53
CA GLU A 61 -1.39 7.21 11.40
C GLU A 61 -1.35 6.23 10.23
N GLY A 62 -0.17 5.64 9.95
CA GLY A 62 -0.02 4.57 8.97
C GLY A 62 -0.87 3.34 9.30
N ARG A 63 -0.92 2.94 10.58
CA ARG A 63 -1.76 1.82 11.02
C ARG A 63 -3.24 2.12 10.84
N ARG A 64 -3.70 3.32 11.20
CA ARG A 64 -5.08 3.75 10.92
C ARG A 64 -5.40 3.68 9.43
N TYR A 65 -4.53 4.26 8.60
CA TYR A 65 -4.72 4.27 7.16
C TYR A 65 -4.74 2.85 6.57
N TYR A 66 -3.87 1.95 7.06
CA TYR A 66 -3.84 0.54 6.67
C TYR A 66 -5.16 -0.18 6.94
N GLU A 67 -5.75 0.00 8.12
CA GLU A 67 -7.04 -0.62 8.47
C GLU A 67 -8.17 -0.10 7.57
N GLU A 68 -8.21 1.21 7.31
CA GLU A 68 -9.19 1.82 6.41
C GLU A 68 -9.00 1.34 4.96
N CYS A 69 -7.76 1.24 4.48
CA CYS A 69 -7.44 0.68 3.16
C CYS A 69 -7.95 -0.76 3.04
N LYS A 70 -7.74 -1.59 4.07
CA LYS A 70 -8.20 -2.98 4.04
C LYS A 70 -9.71 -3.08 4.00
N ARG A 71 -10.44 -2.23 4.73
CA ARG A 71 -11.90 -2.17 4.65
C ARG A 71 -12.35 -1.80 3.25
N VAL A 72 -11.82 -0.71 2.68
CA VAL A 72 -12.17 -0.27 1.32
C VAL A 72 -11.84 -1.33 0.28
N LEU A 73 -10.65 -1.95 0.35
CA LEU A 73 -10.27 -3.02 -0.58
C LEU A 73 -11.13 -4.27 -0.41
N ALA A 74 -11.51 -4.61 0.83
CA ALA A 74 -12.42 -5.72 1.10
C ALA A 74 -13.83 -5.43 0.59
N ASP A 75 -14.35 -4.22 0.75
CA ASP A 75 -15.65 -3.81 0.24
C ASP A 75 -15.69 -3.87 -1.30
N ILE A 76 -14.61 -3.42 -1.95
CA ILE A 76 -14.46 -3.53 -3.41
C ILE A 76 -14.36 -5.00 -3.86
N ALA A 77 -13.62 -5.84 -3.11
CA ALA A 77 -13.50 -7.27 -3.41
C ALA A 77 -14.80 -8.05 -3.15
N ALA A 78 -15.58 -7.62 -2.16
CA ALA A 78 -16.84 -8.23 -1.76
C ALA A 78 -17.99 -7.83 -2.68
N MET A 79 -17.86 -6.75 -3.46
CA MET A 79 -18.81 -6.39 -4.51
C MET A 79 -18.83 -7.49 -5.58
N PRO A 80 -19.91 -8.31 -5.67
CA PRO A 80 -20.02 -9.30 -6.71
C PRO A 80 -20.49 -8.61 -7.99
N GLY A 81 -19.55 -8.28 -8.87
CA GLY A 81 -19.78 -7.68 -10.19
C GLY A 81 -18.68 -6.67 -10.51
N SER A 82 -17.58 -7.04 -11.19
CA SER A 82 -17.58 -7.65 -12.51
C SER A 82 -16.34 -8.54 -12.65
N THR A 83 -16.49 -9.82 -12.31
CA THR A 83 -15.55 -10.85 -12.75
C THR A 83 -15.70 -11.00 -14.27
N THR A 84 -15.00 -10.18 -15.06
CA THR A 84 -14.64 -10.45 -16.46
C THR A 84 -13.60 -9.43 -16.87
N GLN A 85 -12.33 -9.82 -16.76
CA GLN A 85 -11.34 -9.42 -17.75
C GLN A 85 -11.26 -10.61 -18.71
N ARG A 86 -11.79 -10.43 -19.93
CA ARG A 86 -11.49 -11.26 -21.10
C ARG A 86 -10.62 -10.43 -22.03
#